data_AF-A0A959SG31-F1
#
_entry.id   AF-A0A959SG31-F1
#
_cell.length_a   1.000
_cell.length_b   1.000
_cell.length_c   1.000
_cell.angle_alpha   90.00
_cell.angle_beta   90.00
_cell.angle_gamma   90.00
#
_symmetry.space_group_name_H-M   'P 1'
#
loop_
_entity.id
_entity.type
_entity.pdbx_description
1 polymer ?
#
loop_
_entity_poly.entity_id
_entity_poly.type
_entity_poly.pdbx_seq_one_letter_code
_entity_poly.pdbx_strand_id
1 'polypeptide(L)'
;MRRSLFALPLFLAAHAFAGGELLPAGARFAGMGYTGLTTPDLWSIRLNPAGLAGLDRPMAGAFYQSHWLSADLAQQGLAVAVPLGKGTFGLSGDRFGYSLYNETKVTAGYAMRFGE
;
A
#
# COMPACT_ATOMS: atom_id res chain seq x y z
N MET A 1 -13.76 -24.66 35.46
CA MET A 1 -14.19 -23.54 34.60
C MET A 1 -13.13 -22.44 34.44
N ARG A 2 -12.25 -22.16 35.44
CA ARG A 2 -11.18 -21.12 35.32
C ARG A 2 -10.03 -21.45 34.34
N ARG A 3 -9.69 -22.74 34.13
CA ARG A 3 -8.61 -23.14 33.19
C ARG A 3 -8.98 -22.93 31.72
N SER A 4 -10.26 -23.02 31.38
CA SER A 4 -10.78 -22.86 30.01
C SER A 4 -10.78 -21.40 29.55
N LEU A 5 -10.77 -20.43 30.48
CA LEU A 5 -10.77 -19.00 30.16
C LEU A 5 -9.44 -18.52 29.53
N PHE A 6 -8.34 -19.24 29.76
CA PHE A 6 -7.02 -18.90 29.21
C PHE A 6 -6.71 -19.61 27.89
N ALA A 7 -7.47 -20.62 27.49
CA ALA A 7 -7.20 -21.40 26.29
C ALA A 7 -7.45 -20.61 24.99
N LEU A 8 -8.53 -19.82 24.96
CA LEU A 8 -8.89 -18.99 23.80
C LEU A 8 -7.87 -17.87 23.51
N PRO A 9 -7.46 -17.02 24.47
CA PRO A 9 -6.45 -16.00 24.19
C PRO A 9 -5.08 -16.60 23.84
N LEU A 10 -4.72 -17.76 24.40
CA LEU A 10 -3.47 -18.45 24.07
C LEU A 10 -3.48 -19.00 22.64
N PHE A 11 -4.61 -19.56 22.20
CA PHE A 11 -4.80 -20.01 20.82
C PHE A 11 -4.76 -18.84 19.82
N LEU A 12 -5.37 -17.70 20.16
CA LEU A 12 -5.31 -16.48 19.34
C LEU A 12 -3.89 -15.91 19.26
N ALA A 13 -3.15 -15.90 20.37
CA ALA A 13 -1.77 -15.41 20.40
C ALA A 13 -0.83 -16.29 19.58
N ALA A 14 -1.06 -17.61 19.52
CA ALA A 14 -0.27 -18.54 18.69
C ALA A 14 -0.44 -18.32 17.17
N HIS A 15 -1.46 -17.55 16.77
CA HIS A 15 -1.75 -17.22 15.38
C HIS A 15 -1.58 -15.72 15.08
N ALA A 16 -1.01 -14.95 16.01
CA ALA A 16 -0.66 -13.56 15.75
C ALA A 16 0.59 -13.50 14.87
N PHE A 17 0.45 -12.95 13.66
CA PHE A 17 1.59 -12.54 12.85
C PHE A 17 1.95 -11.09 13.15
N ALA A 18 3.23 -10.76 13.15
CA ALA A 18 3.67 -9.37 13.18
C ALA A 18 3.11 -8.66 11.94
N GLY A 19 2.41 -7.54 12.16
CA GLY A 19 1.95 -6.68 11.08
C GLY A 19 3.14 -5.98 10.42
N GLY A 20 3.19 -5.98 9.09
CA GLY A 20 4.16 -5.19 8.34
C GLY A 20 3.86 -3.69 8.45
N GLU A 21 4.89 -2.86 8.32
CA GLU A 21 4.75 -1.41 8.41
C GLU A 21 4.06 -0.85 7.15
N LEU A 22 3.17 0.14 7.33
CA LEU A 22 2.53 0.82 6.21
C LEU A 22 3.50 1.86 5.65
N LEU A 23 4.34 1.40 4.73
CA LEU A 23 5.35 2.24 4.11
C LEU A 23 4.73 3.27 3.13
N PRO A 24 5.30 4.48 3.02
CA PRO A 24 4.86 5.50 2.05
C PRO A 24 4.81 4.92 0.64
N ALA A 25 3.86 5.37 -0.19
CA ALA A 25 3.96 5.18 -1.63
C ALA A 25 3.96 6.54 -2.31
N GLY A 26 5.00 6.79 -3.11
CA GLY A 26 5.13 8.01 -3.90
C GLY A 26 5.54 9.25 -3.12
N ALA A 27 6.26 10.14 -3.81
CA ALA A 27 6.78 11.38 -3.23
C ALA A 27 5.67 12.34 -2.76
N ARG A 28 4.52 12.37 -3.45
CA ARG A 28 3.39 13.25 -3.11
C ARG A 28 2.84 12.94 -1.72
N PHE A 29 2.52 11.67 -1.46
CA PHE A 29 1.98 11.26 -0.16
C PHE A 29 3.01 11.38 0.95
N ALA A 30 4.29 11.11 0.66
CA ALA A 30 5.38 11.34 1.61
C ALA A 30 5.50 12.84 1.99
N GLY A 31 5.45 13.74 1.00
CA GLY A 31 5.49 15.19 1.22
C GLY A 31 4.26 15.75 1.97
N MET A 32 3.13 15.06 1.89
CA MET A 32 1.91 15.38 2.64
C MET A 32 1.88 14.76 4.05
N GLY A 33 2.97 14.16 4.52
CA GLY A 33 3.00 13.50 5.82
C GLY A 33 2.04 12.30 5.89
N TYR A 34 1.93 11.53 4.81
CA TYR A 34 1.12 10.30 4.72
C TYR A 34 -0.40 10.49 4.78
N THR A 35 -0.89 11.71 4.60
CA THR A 35 -2.32 12.06 4.66
C THR A 35 -3.06 11.87 3.34
N GLY A 36 -2.55 11.02 2.43
CA GLY A 36 -3.07 10.82 1.07
C GLY A 36 -4.40 10.06 0.95
N LEU A 37 -5.04 9.66 2.07
CA LEU A 37 -6.19 8.74 2.08
C LEU A 37 -7.40 9.23 1.27
N THR A 38 -7.60 10.54 1.19
CA THR A 38 -8.71 11.20 0.48
C THR A 38 -8.27 11.85 -0.84
N THR A 39 -7.02 11.65 -1.25
CA THR A 39 -6.47 12.29 -2.44
C THR A 39 -6.60 11.35 -3.65
N PRO A 40 -7.29 11.76 -4.74
CA PRO A 40 -7.28 11.01 -5.98
C PRO A 40 -5.90 11.12 -6.65
N ASP A 41 -5.19 10.00 -6.72
CA ASP A 41 -3.81 9.92 -7.21
C ASP A 41 -3.47 8.46 -7.59
N LEU A 42 -2.44 8.25 -8.41
CA LEU A 42 -1.92 6.93 -8.74
C LEU A 42 -1.56 6.13 -7.48
N TRP A 43 -0.92 6.76 -6.49
CA TRP A 43 -0.46 6.10 -5.28
C TRP A 43 -1.61 5.73 -4.32
N SER A 44 -2.85 6.17 -4.60
CA SER A 44 -4.05 5.79 -3.82
C SER A 44 -4.29 4.28 -3.83
N ILE A 45 -3.79 3.55 -4.83
CA ILE A 45 -3.81 2.07 -4.86
C ILE A 45 -3.23 1.41 -3.60
N ARG A 46 -2.32 2.09 -2.88
CA ARG A 46 -1.70 1.60 -1.64
C ARG A 46 -2.40 2.06 -0.36
N LEU A 47 -3.01 3.24 -0.36
CA LEU A 47 -3.65 3.82 0.83
C LEU A 47 -5.17 3.57 0.84
N ASN A 48 -5.83 3.95 -0.25
CA ASN A 48 -7.27 3.86 -0.44
C ASN A 48 -7.57 3.68 -1.93
N PRO A 49 -7.79 2.44 -2.39
CA PRO A 49 -8.05 2.14 -3.80
C PRO A 49 -9.22 2.93 -4.40
N ALA A 50 -10.17 3.41 -3.60
CA ALA A 50 -11.27 4.25 -4.07
C ALA A 50 -10.78 5.54 -4.76
N GLY A 51 -9.59 6.05 -4.40
CA GLY A 51 -8.98 7.21 -5.05
C GLY A 51 -8.68 7.00 -6.53
N LEU A 52 -8.54 5.74 -7.00
CA LEU A 52 -8.35 5.43 -8.41
C LEU A 52 -9.55 5.84 -9.27
N ALA A 53 -10.76 5.87 -8.69
CA ALA A 53 -11.97 6.29 -9.38
C ALA A 53 -11.95 7.79 -9.75
N GLY A 54 -11.05 8.58 -9.14
CA GLY A 54 -10.83 9.98 -9.49
C GLY A 54 -9.80 10.21 -10.60
N LEU A 55 -9.18 9.15 -11.15
CA LEU A 55 -8.25 9.26 -12.26
C LEU A 55 -9.00 9.33 -13.59
N ASP A 56 -8.73 10.37 -14.37
CA ASP A 56 -9.37 10.67 -15.65
C ASP A 56 -8.54 10.26 -16.87
N ARG A 57 -7.25 9.96 -16.67
CA ARG A 57 -6.31 9.53 -17.70
C ARG A 57 -5.42 8.39 -17.22
N PRO A 58 -4.87 7.57 -18.14
CA PRO A 58 -3.86 6.58 -17.78
C PRO A 58 -2.67 7.23 -17.07
N MET A 59 -2.22 6.62 -15.99
CA MET A 59 -1.09 7.08 -15.19
C MET A 59 -0.11 5.95 -14.95
N ALA A 60 1.17 6.27 -14.95
CA ALA A 60 2.24 5.39 -14.54
C ALA A 60 3.21 6.17 -13.67
N GLY A 61 3.87 5.48 -12.73
CA GLY A 61 4.76 6.12 -11.78
C GLY A 61 5.75 5.15 -11.19
N ALA A 62 6.91 5.69 -10.84
CA ALA A 62 7.95 5.00 -10.12
C ALA A 62 8.38 5.87 -8.93
N PHE A 63 8.84 5.25 -7.85
CA PHE A 63 9.53 5.95 -6.78
C PHE A 63 10.70 5.15 -6.25
N TYR A 64 11.63 5.88 -5.64
CA TYR A 64 12.74 5.35 -4.87
C TYR A 64 12.89 6.20 -3.61
N GLN A 65 13.01 5.55 -2.46
CA GLN A 65 13.23 6.19 -1.17
C GLN A 65 14.35 5.45 -0.44
N SER A 66 15.48 6.14 -0.21
CA SER A 66 16.56 5.64 0.65
C SER A 66 16.21 5.87 2.12
N HIS A 67 16.51 4.91 2.99
CA HIS A 67 16.38 5.11 4.42
C HIS A 67 17.60 5.88 4.96
N TRP A 68 17.36 6.94 5.74
CA TRP A 68 18.44 7.82 6.24
C TRP A 68 19.52 7.09 7.09
N LEU A 69 19.16 6.04 7.84
CA LEU A 69 20.11 5.32 8.70
C LEU A 69 20.94 4.25 7.97
N SER A 70 20.55 3.83 6.76
CA SER A 70 21.25 2.80 6.01
C SER A 70 21.06 3.01 4.51
N ALA A 71 22.16 3.27 3.80
CA ALA A 71 22.16 3.45 2.35
C ALA A 71 21.73 2.18 1.58
N ASP A 72 21.93 1.00 2.19
CA ASP A 72 21.54 -0.28 1.62
C ASP A 72 20.04 -0.55 1.74
N LEU A 73 19.37 0.07 2.72
CA LEU A 73 17.94 -0.09 2.96
C LEU A 73 17.16 0.91 2.11
N ALA A 74 16.45 0.40 1.11
CA ALA A 74 15.66 1.22 0.22
C ALA A 74 14.25 0.68 0.04
N GLN A 75 13.35 1.60 -0.32
CA GLN A 75 12.03 1.30 -0.78
C GLN A 75 11.86 1.77 -2.22
N GLN A 76 11.35 0.89 -3.07
CA GLN A 76 11.23 1.11 -4.50
C GLN A 76 9.86 0.66 -4.93
N GLY A 77 9.21 1.38 -5.84
CA GLY A 77 7.89 0.96 -6.29
C GLY A 77 7.55 1.47 -7.67
N LEU A 78 6.69 0.71 -8.33
CA LEU A 78 6.13 0.96 -9.64
C LEU A 78 4.61 0.85 -9.53
N ALA A 79 3.90 1.72 -10.22
CA ALA A 79 2.45 1.66 -10.31
C ALA A 79 1.97 2.09 -11.69
N VAL A 80 0.88 1.49 -12.13
CA VAL A 80 0.14 1.86 -13.33
C VAL A 80 -1.35 1.87 -13.00
N ALA A 81 -2.09 2.80 -13.57
CA ALA A 81 -3.54 2.87 -13.48
C ALA A 81 -4.12 3.27 -14.83
N VAL A 82 -5.16 2.58 -15.26
CA VAL A 82 -5.83 2.77 -16.54
C VAL A 82 -7.32 2.94 -16.30
N PRO A 83 -7.88 4.12 -16.59
CA PRO A 83 -9.33 4.31 -16.63
C PRO A 83 -9.94 3.48 -17.76
N LEU A 84 -10.89 2.60 -17.42
CA LEU A 84 -11.63 1.69 -18.29
C LEU A 84 -13.13 1.98 -18.17
N GLY A 85 -13.64 2.87 -19.02
CA GLY A 85 -15.06 3.24 -19.05
C GLY A 85 -15.51 3.91 -17.74
N LYS A 86 -16.24 3.18 -16.89
CA LYS A 86 -16.85 3.70 -15.65
C LYS A 86 -15.97 3.57 -14.40
N GLY A 87 -14.82 2.91 -14.51
CA GLY A 87 -13.89 2.77 -13.40
C GLY A 87 -12.45 2.69 -13.86
N THR A 88 -11.55 2.55 -12.91
CA THR A 88 -10.10 2.57 -13.12
C THR A 88 -9.51 1.29 -12.56
N PHE A 89 -8.80 0.55 -13.40
CA PHE A 89 -8.00 -0.57 -12.96
C PHE A 89 -6.59 -0.09 -12.62
N GLY A 90 -6.03 -0.55 -11.51
CA GLY A 90 -4.70 -0.21 -11.05
C GLY A 90 -3.89 -1.45 -10.70
N LEU A 91 -2.59 -1.40 -10.95
CA LEU A 91 -1.61 -2.40 -10.55
C LEU A 91 -0.39 -1.68 -9.98
N SER A 92 0.14 -2.17 -8.87
CA SER A 92 1.40 -1.68 -8.30
C SER A 92 2.23 -2.82 -7.75
N GLY A 93 3.54 -2.65 -7.80
CA GLY A 93 4.50 -3.51 -7.13
C GLY A 93 5.52 -2.65 -6.41
N ASP A 94 5.82 -2.98 -5.17
CA ASP A 94 6.86 -2.30 -4.40
C ASP A 94 7.69 -3.28 -3.59
N ARG A 95 8.94 -2.89 -3.36
CA ARG A 95 9.93 -3.66 -2.63
C ARG A 95 10.56 -2.79 -1.57
N PHE A 96 10.62 -3.30 -0.35
CA PHE A 96 11.33 -2.71 0.77
C PHE A 96 12.42 -3.67 1.22
N GLY A 97 13.65 -3.18 1.45
CA GLY A 97 14.71 -4.00 2.01
C GLY A 97 16.08 -3.81 1.37
N TYR A 98 16.96 -4.77 1.64
CA TYR A 98 18.35 -4.88 1.18
C TYR A 98 18.68 -6.35 0.85
N SER A 99 19.96 -6.74 0.87
CA SER A 99 20.42 -8.09 0.48
C SER A 99 19.94 -9.22 1.40
N LEU A 100 19.96 -9.01 2.72
CA LEU A 100 19.59 -10.05 3.70
C LEU A 100 18.09 -10.08 4.02
N TYR A 101 17.36 -9.01 3.70
CA TYR A 101 15.94 -8.88 3.99
C TYR A 101 15.26 -8.14 2.87
N ASN A 102 14.20 -8.71 2.28
CA ASN A 102 13.34 -7.97 1.36
C ASN A 102 11.88 -8.38 1.52
N GLU A 103 11.01 -7.38 1.49
CA GLU A 103 9.57 -7.52 1.38
C GLU A 103 9.16 -7.04 0.00
N THR A 104 8.38 -7.85 -0.72
CA THR A 104 7.78 -7.44 -1.98
C THR A 104 6.27 -7.49 -1.83
N LYS A 105 5.60 -6.41 -2.22
CA LYS A 105 4.15 -6.29 -2.21
C LYS A 105 3.66 -6.04 -3.62
N VAL A 106 2.69 -6.83 -4.05
CA VAL A 106 1.99 -6.64 -5.32
C VAL A 106 0.52 -6.37 -5.01
N THR A 107 -0.01 -5.30 -5.58
CA THR A 107 -1.38 -4.85 -5.36
C THR A 107 -2.05 -4.65 -6.69
N ALA A 108 -3.27 -5.19 -6.83
CA ALA A 108 -4.17 -4.85 -7.92
C ALA A 108 -5.46 -4.29 -7.32
N GLY A 109 -6.09 -3.36 -8.03
CA GLY A 109 -7.33 -2.74 -7.57
C GLY A 109 -8.19 -2.28 -8.73
N TYR A 110 -9.49 -2.20 -8.49
CA TYR A 110 -10.44 -1.56 -9.38
C TYR A 110 -11.32 -0.62 -8.56
N ALA A 111 -11.56 0.59 -9.06
CA ALA A 111 -12.44 1.55 -8.41
C ALA A 111 -13.32 2.25 -9.42
N MET A 112 -14.56 2.55 -9.03
CA MET A 112 -15.55 3.22 -9.87
C MET A 112 -16.34 4.22 -9.05
N ARG A 113 -16.78 5.31 -9.69
CA ARG A 113 -17.71 6.26 -9.08
C ARG A 113 -19.13 5.71 -9.18
N PHE A 114 -19.86 5.74 -8.07
CA PHE A 114 -21.27 5.32 -8.01
C PHE A 114 -22.27 6.49 -8.11
N GLY A 115 -21.78 7.72 -8.03
CA GLY A 115 -22.57 8.95 -8.13
C GLY A 115 -21.69 10.14 -8.53
N GLU A 116 -22.33 11.29 -8.72
CA GLU A 116 -21.61 12.57 -8.87
C GLU A 116 -21.03 13.03 -7.54
#